data_AF-A0A6D1A690-F1
#
_entry.id   AF-A0A6D1A690-F1
#
_cell.length_a   1.000
_cell.length_b   1.000
_cell.length_c   1.000
_cell.angle_alpha   90.00
_cell.angle_beta   90.00
_cell.angle_gamma   90.00
#
_symmetry.space_group_name_H-M   'P 1'
#
loop_
_entity.id
_entity.type
_entity.pdbx_description
1 polymer ?
#
loop_
_entity_poly.entity_id
_entity_poly.type
_entity_poly.pdbx_seq_one_letter_code
_entity_poly.pdbx_strand_id
1 'polypeptide(L)'
;LTKDNVKKIDTDIDVQERDLNVFITSASRVIAPLWPISTFAARNPWMGLENQPFDQVASWLKNTRDVDIYPSASMIRSAKNKGEIDEDFVEMGLQRWLDSHSYH
;
A
#
# COMPACT_ATOMS: atom_id res chain seq x y z
N LEU A 1 -17.33 57.16 7.69
CA LEU A 1 -17.61 55.71 7.78
C LEU A 1 -16.34 55.00 7.31
N THR A 2 -15.38 54.87 8.24
CA THR A 2 -14.86 53.58 8.79
C THR A 2 -14.10 52.80 7.72
N LYS A 3 -12.76 52.96 7.60
CA LYS A 3 -11.72 52.27 8.40
C LYS A 3 -12.07 50.80 8.67
N ASP A 4 -11.94 49.97 7.65
CA ASP A 4 -11.78 48.54 7.84
C ASP A 4 -10.32 48.16 7.66
N ASN A 5 -9.69 47.92 8.81
CA ASN A 5 -8.34 47.49 8.98
C ASN A 5 -8.22 46.06 8.48
N VAL A 6 -7.65 45.87 7.28
CA VAL A 6 -7.06 44.57 6.93
C VAL A 6 -5.78 44.47 7.76
N LYS A 7 -5.93 43.90 8.95
CA LYS A 7 -4.83 43.46 9.80
C LYS A 7 -3.92 42.60 8.94
N LYS A 8 -2.72 43.12 8.63
CA LYS A 8 -1.60 42.29 8.20
C LYS A 8 -1.43 41.24 9.30
N ILE A 9 -1.74 39.99 8.96
CA ILE A 9 -1.35 38.86 9.78
C ILE A 9 0.15 38.69 9.47
N ASP A 10 0.95 39.51 10.14
CA ASP A 10 2.37 39.24 10.35
C ASP A 10 2.41 38.07 11.34
N THR A 11 2.07 36.87 10.87
CA THR A 11 2.54 35.66 11.55
C THR A 11 3.96 35.50 11.08
N ASP A 12 4.87 35.83 11.98
CA ASP A 12 6.27 35.45 11.98
C ASP A 12 6.35 33.92 11.80
N ILE A 13 6.27 33.47 10.56
CA ILE A 13 6.57 32.10 10.15
C ILE A 13 8.04 32.15 9.74
N ASP A 14 8.91 32.39 10.72
CA ASP A 14 10.26 31.84 10.71
C ASP A 14 10.14 30.31 10.89
N VAL A 15 9.41 29.64 9.98
CA VAL A 15 9.67 28.24 9.67
C VAL A 15 10.96 28.30 8.92
N GLN A 16 12.04 28.31 9.72
CA GLN A 16 13.42 28.28 9.30
C GLN A 16 13.50 27.38 8.06
N GLU A 17 13.99 27.90 6.95
CA GLU A 17 14.08 27.23 5.65
C GLU A 17 14.67 25.80 5.70
N ARG A 18 15.40 25.50 6.80
CA ARG A 18 15.91 24.18 7.19
C ARG A 18 14.79 23.15 7.45
N ASP A 19 13.69 23.57 8.04
CA ASP A 19 12.57 22.71 8.44
C ASP A 19 11.71 22.31 7.23
N LEU A 20 11.48 23.24 6.29
CA LEU A 20 10.75 22.95 5.05
C LEU A 20 11.45 21.87 4.22
N ASN A 21 12.78 21.92 4.10
CA ASN A 21 13.56 20.91 3.39
C ASN A 21 13.47 19.52 4.05
N VAL A 22 13.38 19.46 5.39
CA VAL A 22 13.19 18.21 6.14
C VAL A 22 11.82 17.61 5.86
N PHE A 23 10.76 18.42 5.84
CA PHE A 23 9.42 17.98 5.46
C PHE A 23 9.35 17.52 4.00
N ILE A 24 9.94 18.27 3.06
CA ILE A 24 9.98 17.90 1.64
C ILE A 24 10.73 16.57 1.45
N THR A 25 11.86 16.38 2.12
CA THR A 25 12.67 15.15 2.04
C THR A 25 11.94 13.95 2.65
N SER A 26 11.22 14.16 3.75
CA SER A 26 10.45 13.09 4.40
C SER A 26 9.24 12.69 3.54
N ALA A 27 8.58 13.67 2.93
CA ALA A 27 7.46 13.45 2.02
C ALA A 27 7.91 12.76 0.73
N SER A 28 9.04 13.17 0.12
CA SER A 28 9.56 12.55 -1.11
C SER A 28 10.04 11.10 -0.93
N ARG A 29 10.25 10.65 0.32
CA ARG A 29 10.57 9.25 0.63
C ARG A 29 9.33 8.34 0.53
N VAL A 30 8.13 8.89 0.73
CA VAL A 30 6.86 8.14 0.69
C VAL A 30 6.03 8.45 -0.56
N ILE A 31 6.21 9.64 -1.14
CA ILE A 31 5.63 10.03 -2.42
C ILE A 31 6.65 9.65 -3.50
N ALA A 32 6.30 8.75 -4.42
CA ALA A 32 7.24 8.24 -5.42
C ALA A 32 8.00 9.37 -6.13
N PRO A 33 9.36 9.36 -6.20
CA PRO A 33 10.12 10.62 -6.28
C PRO A 33 9.94 11.43 -7.57
N LEU A 34 9.58 10.84 -8.72
CA LEU A 34 9.53 11.55 -10.02
C LEU A 34 8.60 10.87 -11.03
N TRP A 35 7.35 10.57 -10.69
CA TRP A 35 6.38 10.18 -11.72
C TRP A 35 5.76 11.44 -12.34
N PRO A 36 5.78 11.63 -13.69
CA PRO A 36 5.01 12.67 -14.34
C PRO A 36 3.58 12.72 -13.77
N ILE A 37 3.00 13.90 -13.53
CA ILE A 37 1.61 14.02 -13.05
C ILE A 37 0.63 13.25 -13.96
N SER A 38 0.94 13.18 -15.26
CA SER A 38 0.20 12.37 -16.24
C SER A 38 0.26 10.86 -16.00
N THR A 39 1.21 10.40 -15.21
CA THR A 39 1.41 9.00 -14.80
C THR A 39 1.16 8.78 -13.31
N PHE A 40 1.03 9.83 -12.49
CA PHE A 40 0.50 9.70 -11.14
C PHE A 40 -0.83 8.97 -11.27
N ALA A 41 -0.91 7.76 -10.71
CA ALA A 41 -2.18 7.07 -10.59
C ALA A 41 -3.01 7.85 -9.56
N ALA A 42 -3.59 8.98 -9.99
CA ALA A 42 -4.56 9.78 -9.25
C ALA A 42 -5.77 8.93 -8.84
N ARG A 43 -5.88 7.74 -9.43
CA ARG A 43 -6.76 6.66 -9.03
C ARG A 43 -5.92 5.56 -8.41
N ASN A 44 -6.10 5.37 -7.11
CA ASN A 44 -5.73 4.13 -6.43
C ASN A 44 -6.12 2.94 -7.34
N PRO A 45 -5.20 2.03 -7.73
CA PRO A 45 -5.55 0.89 -8.58
C PRO A 45 -6.63 -0.01 -7.97
N TRP A 46 -6.86 0.15 -6.67
CA TRP A 46 -7.87 -0.52 -5.85
C TRP A 46 -9.16 0.31 -5.63
N MET A 47 -9.28 1.49 -6.26
CA MET A 47 -10.44 2.37 -6.11
C MET A 47 -11.73 1.65 -6.51
N GLY A 48 -12.67 1.52 -5.58
CA GLY A 48 -13.93 0.80 -5.75
C GLY A 48 -13.88 -0.70 -5.43
N LEU A 49 -12.73 -1.20 -4.97
CA LEU A 49 -12.51 -2.60 -4.59
C LEU A 49 -12.27 -2.77 -3.08
N GLU A 50 -12.30 -1.68 -2.31
CA GLU A 50 -11.90 -1.66 -0.89
C GLU A 50 -12.80 -2.52 0.01
N ASN A 51 -14.06 -2.69 -0.38
CA ASN A 51 -15.04 -3.49 0.35
C ASN A 51 -15.13 -4.94 -0.17
N GLN A 52 -14.32 -5.30 -1.17
CA GLN A 52 -14.33 -6.64 -1.75
C GLN A 52 -13.29 -7.52 -1.03
N PRO A 53 -13.61 -8.80 -0.76
CA PRO A 53 -12.63 -9.77 -0.30
C PRO A 53 -11.42 -9.86 -1.24
N PHE A 54 -10.23 -10.04 -0.68
CA PHE A 54 -8.98 -10.06 -1.44
C PHE A 54 -8.98 -11.09 -2.57
N ASP A 55 -9.55 -12.27 -2.34
CA ASP A 55 -9.67 -13.36 -3.32
C ASP A 55 -10.55 -12.97 -4.52
N GLN A 56 -11.64 -12.23 -4.27
CA GLN A 56 -12.52 -11.73 -5.33
C GLN A 56 -11.80 -10.66 -6.16
N VAL A 57 -11.07 -9.77 -5.50
CA VAL A 57 -10.26 -8.73 -6.16
C VAL A 57 -9.16 -9.35 -7.03
N ALA A 58 -8.45 -10.35 -6.50
CA ALA A 58 -7.39 -11.05 -7.22
C ALA A 58 -7.93 -11.73 -8.49
N SER A 59 -9.04 -12.44 -8.37
CA SER A 59 -9.72 -13.08 -9.50
C SER A 59 -10.19 -12.05 -10.54
N TRP A 60 -10.81 -10.96 -10.09
CA TRP A 60 -11.27 -9.89 -10.99
C TRP A 60 -10.12 -9.24 -11.77
N LEU A 61 -9.00 -8.96 -11.11
CA LEU A 61 -7.80 -8.40 -11.75
C LEU A 61 -7.21 -9.35 -12.78
N LYS A 62 -7.11 -10.64 -12.46
CA LYS A 62 -6.61 -11.65 -13.39
C LYS A 62 -7.50 -11.74 -14.62
N ASN A 63 -8.81 -11.79 -14.43
CA ASN A 63 -9.76 -11.98 -15.53
C ASN A 63 -9.94 -10.71 -16.40
N THR A 64 -9.89 -9.53 -15.79
CA THR A 64 -10.20 -8.27 -16.49
C THR A 64 -8.95 -7.58 -17.05
N ARG A 65 -7.81 -7.72 -16.37
CA ARG A 65 -6.57 -6.99 -16.69
C ARG A 65 -5.36 -7.89 -16.91
N ASP A 66 -5.53 -9.21 -16.84
CA ASP A 66 -4.43 -10.19 -16.88
C ASP A 66 -3.31 -9.92 -15.85
N VAL A 67 -3.70 -9.34 -14.70
CA VAL A 67 -2.78 -9.07 -13.60
C VAL A 67 -2.93 -10.16 -12.55
N ASP A 68 -1.86 -10.92 -12.32
CA ASP A 68 -1.78 -11.86 -11.20
C ASP A 68 -1.15 -11.18 -10.00
N ILE A 69 -1.88 -11.15 -8.88
CA ILE A 69 -1.42 -10.55 -7.62
C ILE A 69 -1.06 -11.60 -6.56
N TYR A 70 -1.29 -12.89 -6.85
CA TYR A 70 -0.81 -13.95 -6.00
C TYR A 70 0.68 -14.21 -6.26
N PRO A 71 1.43 -14.62 -5.24
CA PRO A 71 2.79 -15.10 -5.45
C PRO A 71 2.77 -16.34 -6.34
N SER A 72 3.66 -16.37 -7.34
CA SER A 72 3.80 -17.55 -8.20
C SER A 72 4.33 -18.75 -7.43
N ALA A 73 4.06 -19.96 -7.93
CA ALA A 73 4.57 -21.18 -7.32
C ALA A 73 6.11 -21.22 -7.26
N SER A 74 6.81 -20.60 -8.21
CA SER A 74 8.28 -20.49 -8.19
C SER A 74 8.76 -19.54 -7.09
N MET A 75 8.06 -18.43 -6.86
CA MET A 75 8.37 -17.51 -5.76
C MET A 75 8.22 -18.21 -4.40
N ILE A 76 7.11 -18.92 -4.17
CA ILE A 76 6.89 -19.68 -2.93
C ILE A 76 7.99 -20.73 -2.71
N ARG A 77 8.33 -21.51 -3.75
CA ARG A 77 9.42 -22.49 -3.66
C ARG A 77 10.77 -21.84 -3.36
N SER A 78 11.05 -20.68 -3.97
CA SER A 78 12.28 -19.96 -3.69
C SER A 78 12.35 -19.47 -2.24
N ALA A 79 11.26 -18.94 -1.69
CA ALA A 79 11.20 -18.50 -0.31
C ALA A 79 11.40 -19.66 0.66
N LYS A 80 10.76 -20.82 0.37
CA LYS A 80 11.00 -22.07 1.10
C LYS A 80 12.49 -22.43 1.12
N ASN A 81 13.11 -22.52 -0.06
CA ASN A 81 14.52 -22.93 -0.17
C ASN A 81 15.50 -21.98 0.53
N LYS A 82 15.11 -20.72 0.74
CA LYS A 82 15.91 -19.72 1.47
C LYS A 82 15.66 -19.73 2.98
N GLY A 83 14.72 -20.54 3.48
CA GLY A 83 14.30 -20.51 4.88
C GLY A 83 13.51 -19.26 5.26
N GLU A 84 12.91 -18.56 4.27
CA GLU A 84 12.02 -17.40 4.52
C GLU A 84 10.61 -17.84 4.93
N ILE A 85 10.27 -19.11 4.71
CA ILE A 85 9.02 -19.74 5.14
C ILE A 85 9.32 -20.65 6.32
N ASP A 86 8.66 -20.37 7.45
CA ASP A 86 8.65 -21.24 8.61
C ASP A 86 7.76 -22.47 8.32
N GLU A 87 8.41 -23.63 8.15
CA GLU A 87 7.70 -24.88 7.82
C GLU A 87 6.80 -25.37 8.95
N ASP A 88 7.12 -25.05 10.21
CA ASP A 88 6.30 -25.44 11.37
C ASP A 88 4.93 -24.75 11.31
N PHE A 89 4.89 -23.50 10.86
CA PHE A 89 3.64 -22.76 10.69
C PHE A 89 2.79 -23.35 9.54
N VAL A 90 3.45 -23.79 8.45
CA VAL A 90 2.77 -24.43 7.32
C VAL A 90 2.16 -25.77 7.74
N GLU A 91 2.91 -26.61 8.46
CA GLU A 91 2.45 -27.89 8.97
C GLU A 91 1.26 -27.72 9.92
N MET A 92 1.36 -26.77 10.86
CA MET A 92 0.28 -26.44 11.79
C MET A 92 -0.99 -25.97 11.06
N GLY A 93 -0.83 -25.12 10.05
CA GLY A 93 -1.94 -24.64 9.21
C GLY A 93 -2.61 -25.79 8.45
N LEU A 94 -1.81 -26.69 7.88
CA LEU A 94 -2.31 -27.88 7.18
C LEU A 94 -3.08 -28.81 8.12
N GLN A 95 -2.55 -29.08 9.32
CA GLN A 95 -3.22 -29.93 10.30
C GLN A 95 -4.57 -29.34 10.71
N ARG A 96 -4.65 -28.04 11.01
CA ARG A 96 -5.93 -27.37 11.31
C ARG A 96 -6.93 -27.48 10.17
N TRP A 97 -6.46 -27.41 8.92
CA TRP A 97 -7.33 -27.58 7.76
C TRP A 97 -7.85 -29.01 7.66
N LEU A 98 -6.99 -30.02 7.84
CA LEU A 98 -7.37 -31.43 7.87
C LEU A 98 -8.39 -31.71 8.98
N ASP A 99 -8.17 -31.17 10.17
CA ASP A 99 -9.08 -31.36 11.31
C ASP A 99 -10.47 -30.74 11.05
N SER A 100 -10.52 -29.59 10.37
CA SER A 100 -11.79 -28.91 10.03
C SER A 100 -12.52 -29.50 8.82
N HIS A 101 -11.84 -30.33 8.02
CA HIS A 101 -12.40 -31.00 6.84
C HIS A 101 -12.45 -32.52 7.00
N SER A 102 -12.17 -33.03 8.21
CA SER A 102 -12.35 -34.44 8.54
C SER A 102 -13.86 -34.73 8.55
N TYR A 103 -14.33 -35.35 7.47
CA TYR A 103 -15.70 -35.82 7.31
C TYR A 103 -16.05 -36.81 8.43
N HIS A 104 -17.16 -36.55 9.15
CA HIS A 104 -17.94 -37.59 9.81
C HIS A 104 -18.96 -38.16 8.83
#